data_AF-G0TRJ4-F1
#
_entry.id   AF-G0TRJ4-F1
#
_cell.length_a   1.000
_cell.length_b   1.000
_cell.length_c   1.000
_cell.angle_alpha   90.00
_cell.angle_beta   90.00
_cell.angle_gamma   90.00
#
_symmetry.space_group_name_H-M   'P 1'
#
loop_
_entity.id
_entity.type
_entity.pdbx_description
1 polymer ?
#
loop_
_entity_poly.entity_id
_entity_poly.type
_entity_poly.pdbx_seq_one_letter_code
_entity_poly.pdbx_strand_id
1 'polypeptide(L)'
;MRNEEEIIKKVVQLQRSSANFAEYCVAHATDPKHKFLFDKKSNGRDLYVSMLANSQCNEAASEMTGYDSARRARALWPSLCTAFSTPRAVRGPHMPHTFASLKELTKFVSMVEAAASRAALQNEVVQFMVQRLPMTETFLHVVSCLCDAYVHEARVEALHMDAAPSLSVAVVTRSTEKGKGGGNTTTGSRGTVSEKVLQRVGTLLFILNRVMVQHESMERPLRYREVFYFYFLSIVRLMTKWAPRESEVHLFVRNTVGMWSSGNIFTAEELWKLKSAVGLC
;
A
#
# COMPACT_ATOMS: atom_id res chain seq x y z
N MET A 1 -31.93 -21.15 -4.21
CA MET A 1 -30.62 -21.80 -3.91
C MET A 1 -29.88 -22.23 -5.18
N ARG A 2 -30.37 -23.18 -6.00
CA ARG A 2 -29.67 -23.60 -7.26
C ARG A 2 -29.30 -22.44 -8.22
N ASN A 3 -30.19 -21.47 -8.41
CA ASN A 3 -29.95 -20.33 -9.30
C ASN A 3 -28.90 -19.32 -8.76
N GLU A 4 -28.82 -19.13 -7.44
CA GLU A 4 -27.86 -18.19 -6.82
C GLU A 4 -26.44 -18.74 -6.87
N GLU A 5 -26.26 -20.02 -6.59
CA GLU A 5 -24.96 -20.70 -6.71
C GLU A 5 -24.42 -20.68 -8.15
N GLU A 6 -25.28 -20.88 -9.16
CA GLU A 6 -24.87 -20.79 -10.57
C GLU A 6 -24.43 -19.39 -10.97
N ILE A 7 -25.13 -18.35 -10.49
CA ILE A 7 -24.73 -16.95 -10.70
C ILE A 7 -23.37 -16.70 -10.05
N ILE A 8 -23.19 -17.13 -8.79
CA ILE A 8 -21.91 -16.98 -8.09
C ILE A 8 -20.78 -17.69 -8.85
N LYS A 9 -20.98 -18.92 -9.32
CA LYS A 9 -19.97 -19.66 -10.12
C LYS A 9 -19.61 -18.91 -11.40
N LYS A 10 -20.60 -18.41 -12.16
CA LYS A 10 -20.37 -17.61 -13.37
C LYS A 10 -19.60 -16.33 -13.06
N VAL A 11 -19.95 -15.65 -11.97
CA VAL A 11 -19.26 -14.44 -11.51
C VAL A 11 -17.83 -14.75 -11.12
N VAL A 12 -17.56 -15.82 -10.37
CA VAL A 12 -16.20 -16.26 -10.00
C VAL A 12 -15.37 -16.61 -11.25
N GLN A 13 -15.97 -17.25 -12.24
CA GLN A 13 -15.29 -17.53 -13.51
C GLN A 13 -14.98 -16.23 -14.27
N LEU A 14 -15.94 -15.32 -14.38
CA LEU A 14 -15.80 -14.05 -15.10
C LEU A 14 -14.74 -13.16 -14.46
N GLN A 15 -14.82 -13.00 -13.14
CA GLN A 15 -13.79 -12.46 -12.24
C GLN A 15 -12.42 -13.02 -12.69
N ARG A 16 -12.23 -14.35 -12.73
CA ARG A 16 -10.92 -14.95 -13.04
C ARG A 16 -10.44 -14.78 -14.48
N SER A 17 -11.34 -14.75 -15.45
CA SER A 17 -10.98 -14.90 -16.86
C SER A 17 -11.17 -13.63 -17.69
N SER A 18 -11.81 -12.58 -17.16
CA SER A 18 -12.20 -11.40 -17.94
C SER A 18 -11.52 -10.13 -17.46
N ALA A 19 -10.85 -9.45 -18.39
CA ALA A 19 -10.36 -8.09 -18.17
C ALA A 19 -11.50 -7.09 -17.90
N ASN A 20 -12.72 -7.40 -18.38
CA ASN A 20 -13.88 -6.51 -18.29
C ASN A 20 -14.76 -6.77 -17.05
N PHE A 21 -14.21 -7.45 -16.04
CA PHE A 21 -14.98 -7.74 -14.82
C PHE A 21 -15.34 -6.45 -14.06
N ALA A 22 -14.52 -5.40 -14.22
CA ALA A 22 -14.80 -4.06 -13.72
C ALA A 22 -16.13 -3.50 -14.26
N GLU A 23 -16.31 -3.50 -15.58
CA GLU A 23 -17.52 -3.05 -16.25
C GLU A 23 -18.71 -3.93 -15.87
N TYR A 24 -18.49 -5.24 -15.73
CA TYR A 24 -19.52 -6.16 -15.25
C TYR A 24 -20.03 -5.80 -13.85
N CYS A 25 -19.12 -5.53 -12.90
CA CYS A 25 -19.46 -5.06 -11.56
C CYS A 25 -20.17 -3.70 -11.58
N VAL A 26 -19.84 -2.83 -12.52
CA VAL A 26 -20.53 -1.55 -12.69
C VAL A 26 -21.96 -1.77 -13.19
N ALA A 27 -22.13 -2.58 -14.24
CA ALA A 27 -23.41 -2.87 -14.87
C ALA A 27 -24.41 -3.55 -13.92
N HIS A 28 -23.93 -4.42 -13.03
CA HIS A 28 -24.79 -5.22 -12.15
C HIS A 28 -24.88 -4.71 -10.70
N ALA A 29 -24.44 -3.48 -10.44
CA ALA A 29 -24.34 -2.97 -9.09
C ALA A 29 -25.66 -2.79 -8.33
N THR A 30 -26.72 -2.52 -9.07
CA THR A 30 -28.07 -2.34 -8.54
C THR A 30 -28.91 -3.61 -8.72
N ASP A 31 -28.35 -4.67 -9.32
CA ASP A 31 -29.05 -5.93 -9.52
C ASP A 31 -29.06 -6.74 -8.20
N PRO A 32 -30.24 -7.03 -7.63
CA PRO A 32 -30.36 -7.81 -6.40
C PRO A 32 -29.70 -9.19 -6.49
N LYS A 33 -29.62 -9.78 -7.69
CA LYS A 33 -28.96 -11.08 -7.91
C LYS A 33 -27.44 -11.03 -7.65
N HIS A 34 -26.85 -9.86 -7.78
CA HIS A 34 -25.42 -9.62 -7.61
C HIS A 34 -25.10 -8.96 -6.26
N LYS A 35 -26.06 -8.92 -5.33
CA LYS A 35 -25.90 -8.30 -4.02
C LYS A 35 -24.69 -8.84 -3.24
N PHE A 36 -24.34 -10.12 -3.42
CA PHE A 36 -23.14 -10.73 -2.82
C PHE A 36 -21.81 -10.10 -3.25
N LEU A 37 -21.77 -9.40 -4.38
CA LEU A 37 -20.60 -8.64 -4.84
C LEU A 37 -20.41 -7.31 -4.11
N PHE A 38 -21.42 -6.80 -3.39
CA PHE A 38 -21.41 -5.44 -2.83
C PHE A 38 -21.79 -5.37 -1.35
N ASP A 39 -22.55 -6.36 -0.85
CA ASP A 39 -23.01 -6.41 0.52
C ASP A 39 -22.30 -7.54 1.29
N LYS A 40 -21.51 -7.15 2.29
CA LYS A 40 -20.80 -8.06 3.20
C LYS A 40 -21.73 -8.97 4.00
N LYS A 41 -23.00 -8.60 4.14
CA LYS A 41 -24.02 -9.38 4.87
C LYS A 41 -24.86 -10.27 3.96
N SER A 42 -24.57 -10.30 2.66
CA SER A 42 -25.30 -11.13 1.71
C SER A 42 -25.02 -12.62 1.94
N ASN A 43 -26.05 -13.47 1.93
CA ASN A 43 -25.93 -14.92 2.12
C ASN A 43 -24.98 -15.57 1.08
N GLY A 44 -25.00 -15.10 -0.17
CA GLY A 44 -24.09 -15.58 -1.23
C GLY A 44 -22.63 -15.13 -1.07
N ARG A 45 -22.29 -14.23 -0.13
CA ARG A 45 -20.94 -13.69 0.02
C ARG A 45 -19.95 -14.76 0.43
N ASP A 46 -20.29 -15.58 1.41
CA ASP A 46 -19.39 -16.62 1.93
C ASP A 46 -19.09 -17.69 0.88
N LEU A 47 -20.07 -18.04 0.04
CA LEU A 47 -19.88 -18.97 -1.06
C LEU A 47 -18.98 -18.39 -2.16
N TYR A 48 -19.22 -17.13 -2.55
CA TYR A 48 -18.38 -16.42 -3.51
C TYR A 48 -16.93 -16.28 -3.03
N VAL A 49 -16.73 -15.95 -1.75
CA VAL A 49 -15.39 -15.82 -1.16
C VAL A 49 -14.70 -17.17 -1.03
N SER A 50 -15.39 -18.21 -0.55
CA SER A 50 -14.79 -19.54 -0.43
C SER A 50 -14.38 -20.12 -1.79
N MET A 51 -15.18 -19.91 -2.84
CA MET A 51 -14.81 -20.30 -4.21
C MET A 51 -13.55 -19.56 -4.69
N LEU A 52 -13.40 -18.27 -4.36
CA LEU A 52 -12.19 -17.50 -4.69
C LEU A 52 -10.97 -17.94 -3.88
N ALA A 53 -11.14 -18.14 -2.56
CA ALA A 53 -10.09 -18.56 -1.64
C ALA A 53 -9.54 -19.96 -2.00
N ASN A 54 -10.39 -20.90 -2.40
CA ASN A 54 -10.00 -22.26 -2.79
C ASN A 54 -9.08 -22.33 -4.02
N SER A 55 -8.84 -21.22 -4.72
CA SER A 55 -7.88 -21.16 -5.84
C SER A 55 -6.78 -20.14 -5.61
N GLN A 56 -6.73 -19.51 -4.44
CA GLN A 56 -5.65 -18.62 -4.05
C GLN A 56 -4.71 -19.40 -3.12
N CYS A 57 -3.41 -19.33 -3.45
CA CYS A 57 -2.30 -19.88 -2.65
C CYS A 57 -2.01 -21.40 -2.81
N ASN A 58 -2.33 -21.99 -3.98
CA ASN A 58 -1.78 -23.29 -4.41
C ASN A 58 -0.68 -23.10 -5.47
N GLU A 59 0.46 -22.52 -5.08
CA GLU A 59 1.71 -22.62 -5.84
C GLU A 59 2.87 -22.30 -4.89
N ALA A 60 3.46 -23.35 -4.32
CA ALA A 60 4.70 -23.24 -3.57
C ALA A 60 5.87 -23.03 -4.55
N ALA A 61 6.58 -21.93 -4.33
CA ALA A 61 7.93 -21.60 -4.77
C ALA A 61 8.54 -22.48 -5.88
N SER A 62 8.44 -22.03 -7.13
CA SER A 62 9.49 -22.32 -8.12
C SER A 62 10.63 -21.30 -7.92
N GLU A 63 11.87 -21.78 -7.93
CA GLU A 63 13.08 -20.99 -7.73
C GLU A 63 13.19 -19.86 -8.76
N MET A 64 12.86 -18.63 -8.35
CA MET A 64 13.30 -17.43 -9.06
C MET A 64 14.58 -16.92 -8.41
N THR A 65 15.72 -17.15 -9.05
CA THR A 65 16.99 -16.57 -8.61
C THR A 65 17.07 -15.09 -9.02
N GLY A 66 17.56 -14.23 -8.10
CA GLY A 66 18.33 -13.05 -8.51
C GLY A 66 17.72 -11.65 -8.58
N TYR A 67 16.50 -11.35 -8.09
CA TYR A 67 16.00 -9.96 -8.07
C TYR A 67 15.35 -9.56 -6.73
N ASP A 68 15.66 -8.36 -6.22
CA ASP A 68 15.09 -7.81 -4.96
C ASP A 68 13.56 -7.81 -4.96
N SER A 69 12.93 -7.52 -6.11
CA SER A 69 11.48 -7.55 -6.28
C SER A 69 10.89 -8.94 -6.04
N ALA A 70 11.60 -10.01 -6.43
CA ALA A 70 11.15 -11.39 -6.20
C ALA A 70 11.23 -11.76 -4.71
N ARG A 71 12.26 -11.30 -3.99
CA ARG A 71 12.36 -11.46 -2.53
C ARG A 71 11.20 -10.74 -1.84
N ARG A 72 10.92 -9.49 -2.21
CA ARG A 72 9.78 -8.72 -1.66
C ARG A 72 8.45 -9.39 -1.96
N ALA A 73 8.22 -9.82 -3.20
CA ALA A 73 7.01 -10.53 -3.59
C ALA A 73 6.78 -11.80 -2.75
N ARG A 74 7.82 -12.59 -2.49
CA ARG A 74 7.72 -13.76 -1.59
C ARG A 74 7.34 -13.39 -0.17
N ALA A 75 7.92 -12.32 0.38
CA ALA A 75 7.59 -11.85 1.72
C ALA A 75 6.15 -11.30 1.81
N LEU A 76 5.64 -10.71 0.73
CA LEU A 76 4.28 -10.17 0.63
C LEU A 76 3.20 -11.25 0.45
N TRP A 77 3.55 -12.37 -0.19
CA TRP A 77 2.59 -13.41 -0.57
C TRP A 77 1.77 -13.96 0.62
N PRO A 78 2.36 -14.34 1.76
CA PRO A 78 1.60 -14.78 2.93
C PRO A 78 0.67 -13.70 3.47
N SER A 79 1.14 -12.43 3.52
CA SER A 79 0.33 -11.30 3.98
C SER A 79 -0.91 -11.10 3.10
N LEU A 80 -0.78 -11.23 1.79
CA LEU A 80 -1.90 -11.19 0.85
C LEU A 80 -2.89 -12.34 1.07
N CYS A 81 -2.38 -13.58 1.17
CA CYS A 81 -3.21 -14.75 1.44
C CYS A 81 -4.01 -14.55 2.74
N THR A 82 -3.38 -14.06 3.81
CA THR A 82 -4.05 -13.81 5.09
C THR A 82 -5.03 -12.64 5.02
N ALA A 83 -4.63 -11.49 4.48
CA ALA A 83 -5.46 -10.28 4.42
C ALA A 83 -6.77 -10.53 3.65
N PHE A 84 -6.73 -11.36 2.62
CA PHE A 84 -7.89 -11.69 1.77
C PHE A 84 -8.37 -13.13 1.96
N SER A 85 -8.08 -13.75 3.11
CA SER A 85 -8.63 -15.07 3.48
C SER A 85 -10.06 -15.00 4.01
N THR A 86 -10.52 -13.82 4.47
CA THR A 86 -11.84 -13.67 5.10
C THR A 86 -12.63 -12.49 4.53
N PRO A 87 -13.97 -12.61 4.40
CA PRO A 87 -14.81 -11.51 3.93
C PRO A 87 -14.76 -10.27 4.84
N ARG A 88 -14.53 -10.49 6.14
CA ARG A 88 -14.51 -9.42 7.15
C ARG A 88 -13.30 -8.48 7.02
N ALA A 89 -12.20 -8.99 6.47
CA ALA A 89 -10.98 -8.21 6.27
C ALA A 89 -11.04 -7.33 5.02
N VAL A 90 -11.94 -7.63 4.07
CA VAL A 90 -12.12 -6.87 2.83
C VAL A 90 -12.87 -5.57 3.11
N ARG A 91 -12.31 -4.46 2.63
CA ARG A 91 -12.89 -3.11 2.78
C ARG A 91 -13.67 -2.71 1.54
N GLY A 92 -13.22 -3.15 0.37
CA GLY A 92 -13.85 -2.86 -0.90
C GLY A 92 -15.23 -3.48 -1.05
N PRO A 93 -15.96 -3.04 -2.09
CA PRO A 93 -17.27 -3.59 -2.40
C PRO A 93 -17.16 -5.10 -2.72
N HIS A 94 -16.17 -5.47 -3.53
CA HIS A 94 -15.94 -6.81 -4.04
C HIS A 94 -14.91 -7.57 -3.22
N MET A 95 -14.93 -8.90 -3.28
CA MET A 95 -13.77 -9.68 -2.86
C MET A 95 -12.67 -9.38 -3.87
N PRO A 96 -11.51 -8.84 -3.44
CA PRO A 96 -10.53 -8.42 -4.40
C PRO A 96 -9.95 -9.63 -5.10
N HIS A 97 -9.70 -9.46 -6.40
CA HIS A 97 -8.81 -10.36 -7.09
C HIS A 97 -7.41 -10.26 -6.52
N THR A 98 -6.81 -11.40 -6.20
CA THR A 98 -5.38 -11.47 -5.93
C THR A 98 -4.65 -11.95 -7.18
N PHE A 99 -3.33 -11.84 -7.17
CA PHE A 99 -2.47 -12.31 -8.25
C PHE A 99 -2.63 -13.82 -8.44
N ALA A 100 -2.65 -14.29 -9.70
CA ALA A 100 -2.83 -15.71 -9.99
C ALA A 100 -1.62 -16.55 -9.56
N SER A 101 -0.44 -15.92 -9.52
CA SER A 101 0.81 -16.57 -9.12
C SER A 101 1.78 -15.57 -8.46
N LEU A 102 2.80 -16.12 -7.78
CA LEU A 102 3.93 -15.33 -7.29
C LEU A 102 4.65 -14.58 -8.42
N LYS A 103 4.68 -15.15 -9.64
CA LYS A 103 5.27 -14.52 -10.82
C LYS A 103 4.54 -13.23 -11.19
N GLU A 104 3.21 -13.24 -11.15
CA GLU A 104 2.42 -12.03 -11.42
C GLU A 104 2.60 -10.96 -10.34
N LEU A 105 2.61 -11.36 -9.06
CA LEU A 105 2.92 -10.43 -7.97
C LEU A 105 4.32 -9.83 -8.16
N THR A 106 5.32 -10.64 -8.51
CA THR A 106 6.69 -10.17 -8.74
C THR A 106 6.75 -9.16 -9.88
N LYS A 107 6.01 -9.39 -10.96
CA LYS A 107 5.91 -8.44 -12.08
C LYS A 107 5.29 -7.11 -11.62
N PHE A 108 4.21 -7.16 -10.83
CA PHE A 108 3.59 -5.95 -10.30
C PHE A 108 4.52 -5.19 -9.35
N VAL A 109 5.16 -5.89 -8.40
CA VAL A 109 6.15 -5.31 -7.49
C VAL A 109 7.24 -4.62 -8.31
N SER A 110 7.88 -5.31 -9.25
CA SER A 110 8.93 -4.74 -10.11
C SER A 110 8.48 -3.47 -10.84
N MET A 111 7.25 -3.46 -11.36
CA MET A 111 6.67 -2.29 -12.04
C MET A 111 6.50 -1.10 -11.08
N VAL A 112 5.97 -1.34 -9.87
CA VAL A 112 5.82 -0.33 -8.81
C VAL A 112 7.19 0.20 -8.36
N GLU A 113 8.15 -0.69 -8.14
CA GLU A 113 9.51 -0.32 -7.74
C GLU A 113 10.20 0.55 -8.80
N ALA A 114 10.03 0.21 -10.08
CA ALA A 114 10.57 0.97 -11.19
C ALA A 114 9.92 2.35 -11.33
N ALA A 115 8.59 2.45 -11.16
CA ALA A 115 7.86 3.72 -11.20
C ALA A 115 8.19 4.65 -10.02
N ALA A 116 8.53 4.08 -8.87
CA ALA A 116 8.99 4.85 -7.72
C ALA A 116 10.36 5.54 -7.97
N SER A 117 11.16 5.00 -8.89
CA SER A 117 12.47 5.54 -9.26
C SER A 117 12.47 6.31 -10.59
N ARG A 118 11.47 6.09 -11.46
CA ARG A 118 11.42 6.63 -12.83
C ARG A 118 10.05 7.24 -13.14
N ALA A 119 9.99 8.56 -13.20
CA ALA A 119 8.75 9.31 -13.46
C ALA A 119 8.02 8.88 -14.74
N ALA A 120 8.75 8.52 -15.80
CA ALA A 120 8.19 8.06 -17.08
C ALA A 120 7.30 6.80 -16.93
N LEU A 121 7.56 5.94 -15.94
CA LEU A 121 6.84 4.68 -15.73
C LEU A 121 5.62 4.82 -14.80
N GLN A 122 5.43 5.99 -14.17
CA GLN A 122 4.34 6.20 -13.22
C GLN A 122 2.97 6.08 -13.91
N ASN A 123 2.83 6.57 -15.14
CA ASN A 123 1.58 6.48 -15.87
C ASN A 123 1.21 5.04 -16.21
N GLU A 124 2.20 4.20 -16.52
CA GLU A 124 1.99 2.78 -16.82
C GLU A 124 1.43 2.03 -15.62
N VAL A 125 1.97 2.27 -14.41
CA VAL A 125 1.45 1.70 -13.17
C VAL A 125 0.02 2.16 -12.90
N VAL A 126 -0.26 3.46 -13.06
CA VAL A 126 -1.61 4.01 -12.86
C VAL A 126 -2.60 3.33 -13.80
N GLN A 127 -2.29 3.25 -15.10
CA GLN A 127 -3.16 2.58 -16.08
C GLN A 127 -3.33 1.08 -15.77
N PHE A 128 -2.25 0.39 -15.38
CA PHE A 128 -2.32 -1.01 -15.02
C PHE A 128 -3.29 -1.27 -13.87
N MET A 129 -3.28 -0.41 -12.84
CA MET A 129 -4.15 -0.50 -11.67
C MET A 129 -5.59 -0.12 -11.99
N VAL A 130 -5.79 0.97 -12.74
CA VAL A 130 -7.12 1.48 -13.10
C VAL A 130 -7.88 0.49 -14.00
N GLN A 131 -7.21 -0.16 -14.95
CA GLN A 131 -7.80 -1.22 -15.79
C GLN A 131 -8.17 -2.49 -15.02
N ARG A 132 -7.77 -2.60 -13.75
CA ARG A 132 -7.98 -3.77 -12.89
C ARG A 132 -8.67 -3.35 -11.59
N LEU A 133 -9.74 -2.56 -11.70
CA LEU A 133 -10.58 -2.12 -10.58
C LEU A 133 -10.87 -3.20 -9.51
N PRO A 134 -11.18 -4.46 -9.86
CA PRO A 134 -11.43 -5.51 -8.89
C PRO A 134 -10.21 -5.87 -8.02
N MET A 135 -9.00 -5.49 -8.43
CA MET A 135 -7.75 -5.70 -7.69
C MET A 135 -7.30 -4.48 -6.90
N THR A 136 -8.05 -3.36 -6.91
CA THR A 136 -7.61 -2.10 -6.28
C THR A 136 -7.19 -2.27 -4.83
N GLU A 137 -7.96 -3.00 -4.03
CA GLU A 137 -7.60 -3.26 -2.64
C GLU A 137 -6.32 -4.09 -2.51
N THR A 138 -6.15 -5.12 -3.35
CA THR A 138 -4.91 -5.90 -3.44
C THR A 138 -3.71 -5.02 -3.79
N PHE A 139 -3.84 -4.13 -4.77
CA PHE A 139 -2.77 -3.23 -5.17
C PHE A 139 -2.42 -2.25 -4.05
N LEU A 140 -3.42 -1.64 -3.41
CA LEU A 140 -3.22 -0.73 -2.28
C LEU A 140 -2.53 -1.44 -1.11
N HIS A 141 -2.91 -2.69 -0.83
CA HIS A 141 -2.25 -3.53 0.16
C HIS A 141 -0.78 -3.75 -0.16
N VAL A 142 -0.46 -4.20 -1.38
CA VAL A 142 0.92 -4.41 -1.80
C VAL A 142 1.74 -3.12 -1.70
N VAL A 143 1.22 -2.00 -2.22
CA VAL A 143 1.93 -0.72 -2.19
C VAL A 143 2.14 -0.24 -0.76
N SER A 144 1.14 -0.38 0.12
CA SER A 144 1.28 -0.04 1.54
C SER A 144 2.37 -0.88 2.21
N CYS A 145 2.40 -2.19 1.98
CA CYS A 145 3.44 -3.05 2.54
C CYS A 145 4.83 -2.75 1.97
N LEU A 146 4.94 -2.33 0.69
CA LEU A 146 6.20 -1.85 0.12
C LEU A 146 6.68 -0.56 0.80
N CYS A 147 5.77 0.37 1.08
CA CYS A 147 6.09 1.58 1.84
C CYS A 147 6.67 1.24 3.22
N ASP A 148 6.01 0.34 3.97
CA ASP A 148 6.50 -0.13 5.26
C ASP A 148 7.87 -0.80 5.15
N ALA A 149 8.07 -1.66 4.15
CA ALA A 149 9.32 -2.35 3.92
C ALA A 149 10.48 -1.39 3.62
N TYR A 150 10.26 -0.36 2.78
CA TYR A 150 11.28 0.63 2.47
C TYR A 150 11.72 1.42 3.71
N VAL A 151 10.76 1.87 4.52
CA VAL A 151 11.06 2.57 5.78
C VAL A 151 11.79 1.64 6.74
N HIS A 152 11.34 0.38 6.88
CA HIS A 152 11.97 -0.58 7.78
C HIS A 152 13.42 -0.87 7.40
N GLU A 153 13.70 -1.16 6.13
CA GLU A 153 15.07 -1.43 5.64
C GLU A 153 15.99 -0.24 5.87
N ALA A 154 15.53 0.97 5.56
CA ALA A 154 16.31 2.18 5.78
C ALA A 154 16.64 2.43 7.27
N ARG A 155 15.75 2.00 8.18
CA ARG A 155 16.02 2.04 9.62
C ARG A 155 17.07 1.02 10.04
N VAL A 156 17.00 -0.19 9.50
CA VAL A 156 17.98 -1.24 9.77
C VAL A 156 19.36 -0.81 9.26
N GLU A 157 19.43 -0.21 8.07
CA GLU A 157 20.67 0.35 7.52
C GLU A 157 21.25 1.47 8.41
N ALA A 158 20.42 2.41 8.87
CA ALA A 158 20.86 3.48 9.76
C ALA A 158 21.43 2.94 11.08
N LEU A 159 20.77 1.95 11.69
CA LEU A 159 21.24 1.32 12.93
C LEU A 159 22.57 0.57 12.75
N HIS A 160 22.80 -0.06 11.59
CA HIS A 160 24.07 -0.73 11.31
C HIS A 160 25.22 0.26 11.06
N MET A 161 24.93 1.43 10.46
CA MET A 161 25.91 2.49 10.25
C MET A 161 26.32 3.16 11.57
N ASP A 162 25.36 3.37 12.49
CA ASP A 162 25.62 3.92 13.83
C ASP A 162 26.35 2.94 14.77
N ALA A 163 26.28 1.64 14.48
CA ALA A 163 26.94 0.58 15.26
C ALA A 163 28.38 0.27 14.79
N ALA A 164 28.86 0.85 13.69
CA ALA A 164 30.25 0.70 13.28
C ALA A 164 31.15 1.55 14.19
N PRO A 165 32.01 0.96 15.04
CA PRO A 165 32.97 1.76 15.77
C PRO A 165 33.95 2.32 14.74
N SER A 166 34.02 3.63 14.65
CA SER A 166 35.14 4.33 14.05
C SER A 166 36.41 3.89 14.78
N LEU A 167 37.09 2.87 14.26
CA LEU A 167 38.46 2.51 14.61
C LEU A 167 39.40 3.58 14.06
N SER A 168 39.24 4.82 14.52
CA SER A 168 40.35 5.76 14.58
C SER A 168 41.20 5.34 15.77
N VAL A 169 42.26 4.60 15.48
CA VAL A 169 43.38 4.39 16.41
C VAL A 169 43.93 5.78 16.75
N ALA A 170 43.44 6.36 17.84
CA ALA A 170 44.07 7.50 18.48
C ALA A 170 45.39 7.00 19.06
N VAL A 171 46.49 7.32 18.39
CA VAL A 171 47.83 7.22 18.95
C VAL A 171 47.81 8.02 20.26
N VAL A 172 47.93 7.30 21.36
CA VAL A 172 48.08 7.85 22.71
C VAL A 172 49.44 8.53 22.77
N THR A 173 49.46 9.86 22.74
CA THR A 173 50.52 10.65 23.37
C THR A 173 49.95 11.32 24.62
N ARG A 174 50.67 11.07 25.72
CA ARG A 174 50.34 11.38 27.11
C ARG A 174 50.54 12.87 27.42
N SER A 175 49.65 13.38 28.29
CA SER A 175 49.85 14.49 29.25
C SER A 175 49.84 15.90 28.64
N THR A 176 49.14 16.92 29.17
CA THR A 176 48.53 17.13 30.50
C THR A 176 47.62 18.38 30.42
N GLU A 177 46.71 18.51 31.40
CA GLU A 177 46.00 19.73 31.84
C GLU A 177 44.56 20.04 31.36
N LYS A 178 43.63 19.71 32.26
CA LYS A 178 42.58 20.56 32.87
C LYS A 178 41.81 21.53 31.96
N GLY A 179 40.52 21.25 31.78
CA GLY A 179 39.55 22.29 31.47
C GLY A 179 38.17 21.82 31.03
N LYS A 180 37.27 21.67 32.00
CA LYS A 180 35.90 22.24 31.98
C LYS A 180 35.08 22.16 30.68
N GLY A 181 33.98 21.40 30.71
CA GLY A 181 32.75 21.78 30.02
C GLY A 181 32.08 20.67 29.22
N GLY A 182 30.74 20.64 29.32
CA GLY A 182 29.88 20.03 28.33
C GLY A 182 29.41 18.62 28.68
N GLY A 183 28.44 18.53 29.59
CA GLY A 183 27.53 17.39 29.57
C GLY A 183 26.79 17.39 28.23
N ASN A 184 27.27 16.60 27.27
CA ASN A 184 26.47 16.25 26.11
C ASN A 184 25.42 15.24 26.58
N THR A 185 24.29 15.78 27.03
CA THR A 185 23.03 15.05 26.94
C THR A 185 22.80 14.81 25.45
N THR A 186 23.22 13.64 24.96
CA THR A 186 22.78 13.08 23.69
C THR A 186 21.27 12.89 23.81
N THR A 187 20.52 13.95 23.53
CA THR A 187 19.12 13.86 23.16
C THR A 187 19.06 12.89 22.00
N GLY A 188 18.58 11.67 22.27
CA GLY A 188 18.51 10.60 21.30
C GLY A 188 17.89 11.13 20.01
N SER A 189 18.71 11.22 18.96
CA SER A 189 18.24 11.53 17.63
C SER A 189 17.19 10.47 17.32
N ARG A 190 15.93 10.89 17.28
CA ARG A 190 14.79 10.03 17.01
C ARG A 190 14.99 9.55 15.57
N GLY A 191 15.53 8.35 15.41
CA GLY A 191 16.11 7.84 14.16
C GLY A 191 15.33 8.27 12.92
N THR A 192 15.86 9.26 12.22
CA THR A 192 15.29 9.78 10.98
C THR A 192 15.62 8.82 9.85
N VAL A 193 14.66 8.55 8.98
CA VAL A 193 14.87 7.72 7.79
C VAL A 193 15.50 8.57 6.68
N SER A 194 16.34 7.97 5.84
CA SER A 194 16.94 8.64 4.68
C SER A 194 15.88 9.35 3.81
N GLU A 195 16.11 10.61 3.47
CA GLU A 195 15.17 11.42 2.67
C GLU A 195 14.87 10.76 1.32
N LYS A 196 15.85 10.10 0.69
CA LYS A 196 15.65 9.37 -0.58
C LYS A 196 14.59 8.27 -0.46
N VAL A 197 14.57 7.57 0.67
CA VAL A 197 13.59 6.51 0.94
C VAL A 197 12.22 7.10 1.16
N LEU A 198 12.14 8.20 1.92
CA LEU A 198 10.90 8.93 2.13
C LEU A 198 10.34 9.52 0.82
N GLN A 199 11.19 10.02 -0.07
CA GLN A 199 10.80 10.48 -1.41
C GLN A 199 10.22 9.35 -2.26
N ARG A 200 10.79 8.13 -2.15
CA ARG A 200 10.25 6.94 -2.82
C ARG A 200 8.84 6.61 -2.32
N VAL A 201 8.61 6.64 -1.01
CA VAL A 201 7.28 6.44 -0.40
C VAL A 201 6.31 7.57 -0.81
N GLY A 202 6.77 8.82 -0.83
CA GLY A 202 5.99 9.96 -1.32
C GLY A 202 5.57 9.80 -2.79
N THR A 203 6.46 9.28 -3.63
CA THR A 203 6.17 8.95 -5.03
C THR A 203 5.09 7.87 -5.15
N LEU A 204 5.15 6.85 -4.30
CA LEU A 204 4.09 5.83 -4.25
C LEU A 204 2.75 6.42 -3.82
N LEU A 205 2.73 7.30 -2.82
CA LEU A 205 1.50 8.01 -2.44
C LEU A 205 0.94 8.84 -3.60
N PHE A 206 1.82 9.54 -4.33
CA PHE A 206 1.43 10.30 -5.52
C PHE A 206 0.80 9.41 -6.60
N ILE A 207 1.41 8.26 -6.91
CA ILE A 207 0.86 7.28 -7.86
C ILE A 207 -0.53 6.83 -7.42
N LEU A 208 -0.70 6.44 -6.16
CA LEU A 208 -2.00 5.98 -5.67
C LEU A 208 -3.05 7.10 -5.67
N ASN A 209 -2.66 8.35 -5.41
CA ASN A 209 -3.56 9.50 -5.52
C ASN A 209 -4.03 9.69 -6.97
N ARG A 210 -3.15 9.49 -7.97
CA ARG A 210 -3.55 9.51 -9.38
C ARG A 210 -4.51 8.37 -9.73
N VAL A 211 -4.30 7.17 -9.17
CA VAL A 211 -5.25 6.06 -9.34
C VAL A 211 -6.62 6.44 -8.77
N MET A 212 -6.69 7.00 -7.56
CA MET A 212 -7.94 7.45 -6.96
C MET A 212 -8.67 8.50 -7.81
N VAL A 213 -7.98 9.52 -8.31
CA VAL A 213 -8.59 10.55 -9.18
C VAL A 213 -9.13 9.94 -10.47
N GLN A 214 -8.41 9.00 -11.09
CA GLN A 214 -8.91 8.30 -12.27
C GLN A 214 -10.13 7.42 -11.96
N HIS A 215 -10.14 6.76 -10.79
CA HIS A 215 -11.31 6.05 -10.30
C HIS A 215 -12.53 6.95 -10.15
N GLU A 216 -12.37 8.16 -9.62
CA GLU A 216 -13.47 9.13 -9.48
C GLU A 216 -14.01 9.60 -10.83
N SER A 217 -13.15 9.73 -11.84
CA SER A 217 -13.57 10.14 -13.19
C SER A 217 -14.40 9.10 -13.95
N MET A 218 -14.36 7.82 -13.54
CA MET A 218 -15.10 6.74 -14.20
C MET A 218 -16.56 6.67 -13.73
N GLU A 219 -17.40 7.64 -14.11
CA GLU A 219 -18.89 7.73 -14.05
C GLU A 219 -19.66 7.22 -12.80
N ARG A 220 -19.03 6.66 -11.76
CA ARG A 220 -19.62 6.21 -10.47
C ARG A 220 -18.58 6.30 -9.32
N PRO A 221 -18.25 7.52 -8.87
CA PRO A 221 -17.00 7.89 -8.17
C PRO A 221 -16.68 7.30 -6.79
N LEU A 222 -17.59 6.58 -6.11
CA LEU A 222 -17.50 6.45 -4.64
C LEU A 222 -17.31 5.03 -4.07
N ARG A 223 -17.11 4.01 -4.92
CA ARG A 223 -17.12 2.62 -4.42
C ARG A 223 -15.87 2.19 -3.67
N TYR A 224 -14.72 2.81 -3.94
CA TYR A 224 -13.44 2.45 -3.33
C TYR A 224 -12.89 3.49 -2.37
N ARG A 225 -13.64 4.58 -2.11
CA ARG A 225 -13.19 5.69 -1.27
C ARG A 225 -12.76 5.23 0.13
N GLU A 226 -13.55 4.37 0.77
CA GLU A 226 -13.20 3.78 2.08
C GLU A 226 -11.89 2.98 2.03
N VAL A 227 -11.66 2.27 0.91
CA VAL A 227 -10.44 1.49 0.68
C VAL A 227 -9.24 2.43 0.57
N PHE A 228 -9.32 3.44 -0.31
CA PHE A 228 -8.25 4.43 -0.46
C PHE A 228 -7.96 5.14 0.85
N TYR A 229 -8.99 5.58 1.57
CA TYR A 229 -8.83 6.21 2.88
C TYR A 229 -8.04 5.33 3.86
N PHE A 230 -8.39 4.05 3.98
CA PHE A 230 -7.73 3.15 4.91
C PHE A 230 -6.22 3.03 4.64
N TYR A 231 -5.83 2.82 3.38
CA TYR A 231 -4.42 2.71 3.02
C TYR A 231 -3.69 4.06 3.04
N PHE A 232 -4.34 5.15 2.61
CA PHE A 232 -3.76 6.50 2.66
C PHE A 232 -3.48 6.93 4.09
N LEU A 233 -4.40 6.70 5.02
CA LEU A 233 -4.17 7.00 6.43
C LEU A 233 -2.94 6.25 6.97
N SER A 234 -2.78 4.99 6.58
CA SER A 234 -1.65 4.16 7.01
C SER A 234 -0.32 4.71 6.46
N ILE A 235 -0.27 5.01 5.17
CA ILE A 235 0.93 5.57 4.51
C ILE A 235 1.24 6.98 5.03
N VAL A 236 0.23 7.84 5.22
CA VAL A 236 0.39 9.19 5.78
C VAL A 236 0.95 9.14 7.21
N ARG A 237 0.42 8.24 8.04
CA ARG A 237 0.94 8.03 9.41
C ARG A 237 2.37 7.52 9.39
N LEU A 238 2.68 6.58 8.50
CA LEU A 238 4.03 6.08 8.31
C LEU A 238 4.99 7.22 7.96
N MET A 239 4.68 7.99 6.91
CA MET A 239 5.54 9.10 6.47
C MET A 239 5.68 10.17 7.56
N THR A 240 4.58 10.59 8.19
CA THR A 240 4.65 11.65 9.21
C THR A 240 5.41 11.23 10.46
N LYS A 241 5.42 9.94 10.78
CA LYS A 241 6.20 9.39 11.90
C LYS A 241 7.71 9.48 11.65
N TRP A 242 8.15 9.33 10.39
CA TRP A 242 9.56 9.16 10.05
C TRP A 242 10.19 10.32 9.28
N ALA A 243 9.38 11.20 8.69
CA ALA A 243 9.83 12.39 7.99
C ALA A 243 10.05 13.55 8.98
N PRO A 244 11.21 14.23 8.95
CA PRO A 244 11.41 15.49 9.68
C PRO A 244 10.35 16.52 9.29
N ARG A 245 9.89 17.35 10.24
CA ARG A 245 8.78 18.31 10.02
C ARG A 245 9.04 19.33 8.90
N GLU A 246 10.29 19.60 8.61
CA GLU A 246 10.69 20.59 7.59
C GLU A 246 11.20 19.92 6.31
N SER A 247 11.12 18.58 6.21
CA SER A 247 11.55 17.89 4.99
C SER A 247 10.55 18.08 3.85
N GLU A 248 11.05 18.01 2.62
CA GLU A 248 10.22 18.13 1.42
C GLU A 248 9.11 17.09 1.40
N VAL A 249 9.41 15.87 1.87
CA VAL A 249 8.41 14.80 1.99
C VAL A 249 7.34 15.17 3.01
N HIS A 250 7.69 15.67 4.19
CA HIS A 250 6.67 16.09 5.17
C HIS A 250 5.75 17.18 4.61
N LEU A 251 6.34 18.19 3.95
CA LEU A 251 5.59 19.26 3.30
C LEU A 251 4.68 18.73 2.19
N PHE A 252 5.17 17.81 1.36
CA PHE A 252 4.38 17.14 0.32
C PHE A 252 3.16 16.41 0.91
N VAL A 253 3.36 15.63 1.99
CA VAL A 253 2.27 14.88 2.64
C VAL A 253 1.25 15.83 3.26
N ARG A 254 1.71 16.87 3.95
CA ARG A 254 0.87 17.91 4.55
C ARG A 254 0.03 18.62 3.47
N ASN A 255 0.64 19.01 2.36
CA ASN A 255 -0.04 19.65 1.24
C ASN A 255 -1.06 18.71 0.58
N THR A 256 -0.71 17.44 0.40
CA THR A 256 -1.62 16.41 -0.14
C THR A 256 -2.88 16.26 0.71
N VAL A 257 -2.72 16.16 2.04
CA VAL A 257 -3.86 16.12 2.97
C VAL A 257 -4.67 17.42 2.95
N GLY A 258 -3.99 18.57 2.83
CA GLY A 258 -4.64 19.88 2.67
C GLY A 258 -5.52 19.95 1.42
N MET A 259 -5.04 19.43 0.29
CA MET A 259 -5.81 19.34 -0.96
C MET A 259 -7.02 18.42 -0.81
N TRP A 260 -6.86 17.23 -0.21
CA TRP A 260 -7.99 16.33 0.03
C TRP A 260 -9.05 16.95 0.94
N SER A 261 -8.63 17.73 1.94
CA SER A 261 -9.57 18.45 2.78
C SER A 261 -10.29 19.57 2.04
N SER A 262 -9.59 20.32 1.20
CA SER A 262 -10.18 21.44 0.47
C SER A 262 -11.17 20.95 -0.58
N GLY A 263 -10.87 19.80 -1.20
CA GLY A 263 -11.74 19.14 -2.17
C GLY A 263 -12.85 18.27 -1.57
N ASN A 264 -12.96 18.16 -0.24
CA ASN A 264 -13.91 17.26 0.44
C ASN A 264 -13.88 15.82 -0.08
N ILE A 265 -12.68 15.30 -0.36
CA ILE A 265 -12.49 13.98 -0.99
C ILE A 265 -12.93 12.84 -0.07
N PHE A 266 -12.70 13.00 1.24
CA PHE A 266 -13.11 12.04 2.28
C PHE A 266 -14.16 12.66 3.22
N THR A 267 -14.82 11.85 4.06
CA THR A 267 -15.76 12.37 5.07
C THR A 267 -15.06 13.29 6.08
N ALA A 268 -15.84 14.11 6.80
CA ALA A 268 -15.31 14.98 7.84
C ALA A 268 -14.49 14.23 8.90
N GLU A 269 -14.94 13.04 9.35
CA GLU A 269 -14.23 12.23 10.33
C GLU A 269 -12.89 11.70 9.77
N GLU A 270 -12.91 11.20 8.53
CA GLU A 270 -11.72 10.70 7.84
C GLU A 270 -10.70 11.82 7.61
N LEU A 271 -11.16 13.00 7.15
CA LEU A 271 -10.33 14.18 6.97
C LEU A 271 -9.75 14.67 8.29
N TRP A 272 -10.51 14.63 9.39
CA TRP A 272 -9.98 14.98 10.71
C TRP A 272 -8.84 14.04 11.12
N LYS A 273 -8.97 12.73 10.91
CA LYS A 273 -7.90 11.75 11.20
C LYS A 273 -6.66 11.99 10.33
N LEU A 274 -6.83 12.30 9.05
CA LEU A 274 -5.72 12.62 8.14
C LEU A 274 -5.02 13.93 8.54
N LYS A 275 -5.77 15.01 8.83
CA LYS A 275 -5.22 16.29 9.30
C LYS A 275 -4.47 16.14 10.62
N SER A 276 -5.02 15.37 11.54
CA SER A 276 -4.41 15.10 12.84
C SER A 276 -3.07 14.39 12.68
N ALA A 277 -2.98 13.47 11.71
CA ALA A 277 -1.73 12.77 11.42
C ALA A 277 -0.62 13.72 10.95
N VAL A 278 -0.95 14.80 10.23
CA VAL A 278 0.02 15.78 9.66
C VAL A 278 0.12 17.10 10.44
N GLY A 279 -0.55 17.22 11.59
CA GLY A 279 -0.54 18.43 12.41
C GLY A 279 -1.22 19.64 11.76
N LEU A 280 -2.35 19.42 11.07
CA LEU A 280 -3.20 20.45 10.47
C LEU A 280 -4.45 20.78 11.31
N CYS A 281 -4.53 20.27 12.54
CA CYS A 281 -5.65 20.48 13.46
C CYS A 281 -5.38 21.65 14.40
#